data_AF-A0A7C4ZPR8-F1
#
_entry.id   AF-A0A7C4ZPR8-F1
#
_cell.length_a   1.000
_cell.length_b   1.000
_cell.length_c   1.000
_cell.angle_alpha   90.00
_cell.angle_beta   90.00
_cell.angle_gamma   90.00
#
_symmetry.space_group_name_H-M   'P 1'
#
loop_
_entity.id
_entity.type
_entity.pdbx_description
1 polymer ?
#
loop_
_entity_poly.entity_id
_entity_poly.type
_entity_poly.pdbx_seq_one_letter_code
_entity_poly.pdbx_strand_id
1 'polypeptide(L)'
;MDWENVILTILGGFLAGFSGILIEQWREGRRLRKRHFKDIKDKCLKPVLEELYHLKTNFEFGEGRCGWARSQKIEDYLKSGIHWWEIFSFKNGSKVHPLLYEDLKNHYPDLYQDLQDIETWIRSNYAEYLQAIFKLLRAIEEDQEFKAFEKESEKAYLNVTSSYLLEAIFLLALGVDKSNWPNIYEYIRPKLDKIKNLQNKFYNSVEAQKVRDIIQNVTTMIDRGINRIERTILKTKLKGKCDYLK
;
A
#
# COMPACT_ATOMS: atom_id res chain seq x y z
N MET A 1 19.63 -61.31 43.64
CA MET A 1 19.14 -60.13 42.91
C MET A 1 20.30 -59.67 42.07
N ASP A 2 20.17 -59.80 40.75
CA ASP A 2 21.31 -59.64 39.84
C ASP A 2 21.72 -58.16 39.74
N TRP A 3 23.00 -57.87 39.94
CA TRP A 3 23.54 -56.50 39.90
C TRP A 3 23.29 -55.83 38.55
N GLU A 4 23.23 -56.61 37.48
CA GLU A 4 22.89 -56.15 36.12
C GLU A 4 21.48 -55.56 36.04
N ASN A 5 20.51 -56.12 36.77
CA ASN A 5 19.14 -55.61 36.79
C ASN A 5 19.02 -54.28 37.56
N VAL A 6 19.84 -54.08 38.59
CA VAL A 6 19.91 -52.81 39.33
C VAL A 6 20.52 -51.71 38.47
N ILE A 7 21.61 -52.03 37.76
CA ILE A 7 22.29 -51.10 36.85
C ILE A 7 21.38 -50.70 35.68
N LEU A 8 20.68 -51.66 35.07
CA LEU A 8 19.72 -51.40 33.99
C LEU A 8 18.52 -50.54 34.44
N THR A 9 18.03 -50.74 35.66
CA THR A 9 16.91 -49.95 36.21
C THR A 9 17.33 -48.51 36.50
N ILE A 10 18.54 -48.29 37.02
CA ILE A 10 19.10 -46.94 37.28
C ILE A 10 19.38 -46.22 35.95
N LEU A 11 19.97 -46.89 34.96
CA LEU A 11 20.18 -46.33 33.62
C LEU A 11 18.86 -46.01 32.91
N GLY A 12 17.85 -46.89 33.02
CA GLY A 12 16.51 -46.67 32.48
C GLY A 12 15.81 -45.46 33.10
N GLY A 13 15.89 -45.31 34.43
CA GLY A 13 15.35 -44.15 35.16
C GLY A 13 16.06 -42.84 34.80
N PHE A 14 17.38 -42.87 34.61
CA PHE A 14 18.16 -41.69 34.23
C PHE A 14 17.90 -41.24 32.79
N LEU A 15 17.81 -42.19 31.85
CA LEU A 15 17.44 -41.91 30.45
C LEU A 15 15.99 -41.43 30.33
N ALA A 16 15.06 -41.97 31.12
CA ALA A 16 13.68 -41.49 31.19
C ALA A 16 13.60 -40.06 31.76
N GLY A 17 14.36 -39.74 32.80
CA GLY A 17 14.45 -38.38 33.36
C GLY A 17 15.04 -37.37 32.39
N PHE A 18 16.16 -37.73 31.73
CA PHE A 18 16.83 -36.85 30.76
C PHE A 18 15.98 -36.64 29.50
N SER A 19 15.36 -37.71 28.99
CA SER A 19 14.43 -37.60 27.85
C SER A 19 13.21 -36.74 28.18
N GLY A 20 12.68 -36.82 29.41
CA GLY A 20 11.60 -35.96 29.89
C GLY A 20 11.96 -34.47 29.87
N ILE A 21 13.16 -34.12 30.38
CA ILE A 21 13.66 -32.73 30.38
C ILE A 21 13.85 -32.21 28.95
N LEU A 22 14.46 -32.99 28.07
CA LEU A 22 14.63 -32.63 26.66
C LEU A 22 13.29 -32.45 25.94
N ILE A 23 12.31 -33.31 26.22
CA ILE A 23 10.96 -33.21 25.65
C ILE A 23 10.26 -31.94 26.12
N GLU A 24 10.37 -31.56 27.40
CA GLU A 24 9.71 -30.35 27.91
C GLU A 24 10.41 -29.09 27.39
N GLN A 25 11.74 -29.04 27.34
CA GLN A 25 12.48 -27.95 26.69
C GLN A 25 12.08 -27.79 25.21
N TRP A 26 11.95 -28.90 24.48
CA TRP A 26 11.50 -28.87 23.10
C TRP A 26 10.03 -28.41 22.95
N ARG A 27 9.15 -28.81 23.88
CA ARG A 27 7.75 -28.33 23.93
C ARG A 27 7.69 -26.83 24.21
N GLU A 28 8.46 -26.34 25.16
CA GLU A 28 8.55 -24.93 25.51
C GLU A 28 9.06 -24.09 24.35
N GLY A 29 10.14 -24.52 23.68
CA GLY A 29 10.64 -23.88 22.47
C GLY A 29 9.57 -23.80 21.36
N ARG A 30 8.77 -24.85 21.16
CA ARG A 30 7.65 -24.82 20.21
C ARG A 30 6.54 -23.86 20.65
N ARG A 31 6.20 -23.79 21.95
CA ARG A 31 5.19 -22.87 22.50
C ARG A 31 5.63 -21.42 22.30
N LEU A 32 6.87 -21.09 22.64
CA LEU A 32 7.44 -19.75 22.46
C LEU A 32 7.49 -19.37 20.99
N ARG A 33 7.94 -20.25 20.09
CA ARG A 33 7.95 -20.00 18.64
C ARG A 33 6.55 -19.74 18.09
N LYS A 34 5.54 -20.48 18.58
CA LYS A 34 4.14 -20.28 18.19
C LYS A 34 3.61 -18.94 18.68
N ARG A 35 3.96 -18.55 19.92
CA ARG A 35 3.59 -17.25 20.50
C ARG A 35 4.24 -16.11 19.72
N HIS A 36 5.55 -16.18 19.49
CA HIS A 36 6.29 -15.20 18.70
C HIS A 36 5.72 -15.05 17.30
N PHE A 37 5.37 -16.16 16.63
CA PHE A 37 4.72 -16.06 15.33
C PHE A 37 3.36 -15.37 15.39
N LYS A 38 2.57 -15.66 16.43
CA LYS A 38 1.29 -14.99 16.65
C LYS A 38 1.52 -13.48 16.85
N ASP A 39 2.52 -13.09 17.63
CA ASP A 39 2.88 -11.69 17.81
C ASP A 39 3.31 -11.03 16.50
N ILE A 40 4.17 -11.67 15.69
CA ILE A 40 4.54 -11.17 14.34
C ILE A 40 3.29 -10.95 13.48
N LYS A 41 2.33 -11.89 13.49
CA LYS A 41 1.11 -11.73 12.70
C LYS A 41 0.25 -10.58 13.19
N ASP A 42 -0.05 -10.56 14.49
CA ASP A 42 -1.07 -9.68 15.06
C ASP A 42 -0.56 -8.26 15.29
N LYS A 43 0.71 -8.09 15.67
CA LYS A 43 1.31 -6.80 16.06
C LYS A 43 2.27 -6.24 15.02
N CYS A 44 2.51 -6.93 13.92
CA CYS A 44 3.34 -6.42 12.82
C CYS A 44 2.66 -6.60 11.47
N LEU A 45 2.45 -7.84 11.01
CA LEU A 45 1.98 -8.09 9.65
C LEU A 45 0.58 -7.56 9.37
N LYS A 46 -0.38 -7.74 10.27
CA LYS A 46 -1.74 -7.19 10.11
C LYS A 46 -1.73 -5.65 10.09
N PRO A 47 -1.09 -4.95 11.04
CA PRO A 47 -0.89 -3.51 10.95
C PRO A 47 -0.23 -3.05 9.65
N VAL A 48 0.86 -3.69 9.21
CA VAL A 48 1.52 -3.33 7.94
C VAL A 48 0.60 -3.58 6.74
N LEU A 49 -0.23 -4.63 6.77
CA LEU A 49 -1.22 -4.89 5.74
C LEU A 49 -2.27 -3.77 5.65
N GLU A 50 -2.78 -3.31 6.80
CA GLU A 50 -3.69 -2.15 6.87
C GLU A 50 -3.03 -0.90 6.26
N GLU A 51 -1.78 -0.63 6.62
CA GLU A 51 -1.01 0.52 6.09
C GLU A 51 -0.75 0.40 4.58
N LEU A 52 -0.50 -0.80 4.05
CA LEU A 52 -0.36 -1.01 2.59
C LEU A 52 -1.67 -0.74 1.85
N TYR A 53 -2.80 -1.21 2.38
CA TYR A 53 -4.11 -0.92 1.81
C TYR A 53 -4.40 0.58 1.85
N HIS A 54 -4.12 1.25 2.97
CA HIS A 54 -4.26 2.70 3.08
C HIS A 54 -3.34 3.44 2.09
N LEU A 55 -2.07 3.04 1.99
CA LEU A 55 -1.12 3.60 1.04
C LEU A 55 -1.61 3.49 -0.40
N LYS A 56 -2.16 2.32 -0.78
CA LYS A 56 -2.70 2.06 -2.12
C LYS A 56 -3.78 3.09 -2.50
N THR A 57 -4.61 3.51 -1.55
CA THR A 57 -5.68 4.49 -1.82
C THR A 57 -5.17 5.85 -2.30
N ASN A 58 -3.92 6.24 -2.01
CA ASN A 58 -3.32 7.48 -2.52
C ASN A 58 -3.06 7.45 -4.04
N PHE A 59 -3.12 6.27 -4.66
CA PHE A 59 -2.94 6.06 -6.10
C PHE A 59 -4.25 5.68 -6.81
N GLU A 60 -5.36 5.64 -6.07
CA GLU A 60 -6.69 5.34 -6.59
C GLU A 60 -7.46 6.63 -6.87
N PHE A 61 -8.07 6.71 -8.04
CA PHE A 61 -8.86 7.84 -8.46
C PHE A 61 -10.35 7.50 -8.50
N GLY A 62 -11.17 8.46 -8.12
CA GLY A 62 -12.61 8.33 -8.08
C GLY A 62 -13.25 9.56 -7.46
N GLU A 63 -14.57 9.54 -7.41
CA GLU A 63 -15.34 10.63 -6.84
C GLU A 63 -15.03 10.80 -5.34
N GLY A 64 -14.82 12.05 -4.92
CA GLY A 64 -14.43 12.39 -3.54
C GLY A 64 -12.98 12.05 -3.18
N ARG A 65 -12.22 11.39 -4.07
CA ARG A 65 -10.79 11.07 -3.88
C ARG A 65 -9.86 12.07 -4.56
N CYS A 66 -10.39 12.88 -5.46
CA CYS A 66 -9.68 13.99 -6.10
C CYS A 66 -9.79 15.28 -5.27
N GLY A 67 -9.16 15.34 -4.09
CA GLY A 67 -9.08 16.59 -3.28
C GLY A 67 -8.37 17.75 -4.02
N TRP A 68 -7.72 17.44 -5.14
CA TRP A 68 -6.91 18.28 -6.00
C TRP A 68 -7.65 18.82 -7.24
N ALA A 69 -8.93 19.18 -7.11
CA ALA A 69 -9.79 19.58 -8.24
C ALA A 69 -9.24 20.69 -9.16
N ARG A 70 -8.11 21.33 -8.82
CA ARG A 70 -7.37 22.28 -9.67
C ARG A 70 -5.87 22.09 -9.50
N SER A 71 -5.10 22.36 -10.56
CA SER A 71 -3.64 22.24 -10.53
C SER A 71 -2.98 23.06 -9.41
N GLN A 72 -3.53 24.25 -9.11
CA GLN A 72 -3.04 25.15 -8.06
C GLN A 72 -2.96 24.45 -6.68
N LYS A 73 -3.94 23.62 -6.33
CA LYS A 73 -3.94 22.91 -5.04
C LYS A 73 -2.76 21.96 -4.89
N ILE A 74 -2.35 21.31 -5.98
CA ILE A 74 -1.18 20.43 -6.00
C ILE A 74 0.09 21.27 -5.88
N GLU A 75 0.15 22.38 -6.61
CA GLU A 75 1.30 23.28 -6.56
C GLU A 75 1.53 23.83 -5.14
N ASP A 76 0.46 24.29 -4.48
CA ASP A 76 0.53 24.79 -3.11
C ASP A 76 0.97 23.68 -2.13
N TYR A 77 0.48 22.46 -2.34
CA TYR A 77 0.86 21.31 -1.52
C TYR A 77 2.33 20.93 -1.71
N LEU A 78 2.83 20.92 -2.96
CA LEU A 78 4.23 20.69 -3.28
C LEU A 78 5.16 21.77 -2.69
N LYS A 79 4.70 23.02 -2.60
CA LYS A 79 5.45 24.14 -2.00
C LYS A 79 5.37 24.19 -0.47
N SER A 80 4.49 23.41 0.15
CA SER A 80 4.38 23.35 1.61
C SER A 80 5.63 22.76 2.26
N GLY A 81 5.86 23.03 3.55
CA GLY A 81 7.16 22.78 4.19
C GLY A 81 7.39 21.36 4.73
N ILE A 82 6.34 20.58 5.00
CA ILE A 82 6.47 19.23 5.56
C ILE A 82 5.53 18.30 4.81
N HIS A 83 6.07 17.26 4.19
CA HIS A 83 5.27 16.28 3.48
C HIS A 83 5.33 14.90 4.13
N TRP A 84 4.18 14.23 4.21
CA TRP A 84 4.10 12.93 4.90
C TRP A 84 4.98 11.85 4.24
N TRP A 85 5.18 11.92 2.92
CA TRP A 85 5.99 10.92 2.20
C TRP A 85 7.47 10.99 2.56
N GLU A 86 7.98 12.16 2.98
CA GLU A 86 9.39 12.33 3.35
C GLU A 86 9.75 11.55 4.62
N ILE A 87 8.77 11.40 5.53
CA ILE A 87 8.92 10.69 6.81
C ILE A 87 8.22 9.32 6.81
N PHE A 88 7.67 8.89 5.67
CA PHE A 88 6.88 7.66 5.58
C PHE A 88 7.69 6.43 5.97
N SER A 89 7.19 5.62 6.91
CA SER A 89 7.81 4.34 7.29
C SER A 89 6.77 3.37 7.86
N PHE A 90 6.81 2.11 7.42
CA PHE A 90 5.99 1.06 8.02
C PHE A 90 6.44 0.74 9.44
N LYS A 91 7.75 0.76 9.72
CA LYS A 91 8.29 0.49 11.05
C LYS A 91 7.73 1.43 12.12
N ASN A 92 7.57 2.71 11.76
CA ASN A 92 7.07 3.76 12.65
C ASN A 92 5.55 3.95 12.52
N GLY A 93 4.85 3.03 11.84
CA GLY A 93 3.40 3.02 11.77
C GLY A 93 2.79 2.87 13.17
N SER A 94 1.72 3.61 13.44
CA SER A 94 1.14 3.76 14.79
C SER A 94 0.81 2.45 15.52
N LYS A 95 0.48 1.39 14.78
CA LYS A 95 0.11 0.07 15.31
C LYS A 95 1.18 -1.01 15.08
N VAL A 96 2.29 -0.68 14.42
CA VAL A 96 3.35 -1.64 14.07
C VAL A 96 4.35 -1.72 15.21
N HIS A 97 4.58 -2.92 15.74
CA HIS A 97 5.60 -3.12 16.77
C HIS A 97 7.01 -3.08 16.15
N PRO A 98 7.87 -2.08 16.46
CA PRO A 98 9.11 -1.85 15.71
C PRO A 98 10.10 -3.01 15.76
N LEU A 99 10.23 -3.68 16.91
CA LEU A 99 11.14 -4.83 17.04
C LEU A 99 10.68 -6.05 16.21
N LEU A 100 9.36 -6.25 16.08
CA LEU A 100 8.83 -7.37 15.29
C LEU A 100 8.95 -7.09 13.79
N TYR A 101 8.87 -5.81 13.39
CA TYR A 101 9.16 -5.38 12.03
C TYR A 101 10.61 -5.65 11.64
N GLU A 102 11.58 -5.29 12.51
CA GLU A 102 12.99 -5.60 12.27
C GLU A 102 13.25 -7.10 12.20
N ASP A 103 12.53 -7.89 13.00
CA ASP A 103 12.66 -9.34 13.02
C ASP A 103 12.14 -10.03 11.73
N LEU A 104 11.39 -9.31 10.89
CA LEU A 104 11.03 -9.81 9.55
C LEU A 104 12.28 -10.10 8.71
N LYS A 105 13.41 -9.41 8.92
CA LYS A 105 14.69 -9.71 8.24
C LYS A 105 15.11 -11.17 8.42
N ASN A 106 14.87 -11.72 9.61
CA ASN A 106 15.30 -13.07 9.98
C ASN A 106 14.33 -14.14 9.48
N HIS A 107 13.04 -13.81 9.45
CA HIS A 107 11.97 -14.78 9.21
C HIS A 107 11.41 -14.73 7.78
N TYR A 108 11.40 -13.55 7.17
CA TYR A 108 10.79 -13.24 5.87
C TYR A 108 11.60 -12.16 5.12
N PRO A 109 12.87 -12.41 4.78
CA PRO A 109 13.77 -11.41 4.18
C PRO A 109 13.21 -10.77 2.91
N ASP A 110 12.63 -11.57 1.99
CA ASP A 110 12.01 -11.02 0.77
C ASP A 110 10.86 -10.05 1.07
N LEU A 111 10.05 -10.34 2.08
CA LEU A 111 8.95 -9.46 2.47
C LEU A 111 9.50 -8.18 3.09
N TYR A 112 10.52 -8.30 3.94
CA TYR A 112 11.18 -7.13 4.50
C TYR A 112 11.76 -6.24 3.39
N GLN A 113 12.40 -6.84 2.38
CA GLN A 113 12.92 -6.10 1.23
C GLN A 113 11.82 -5.42 0.41
N ASP A 114 10.72 -6.13 0.08
CA ASP A 114 9.59 -5.52 -0.65
C ASP A 114 9.02 -4.30 0.11
N LEU A 115 8.94 -4.35 1.45
CA LEU A 115 8.48 -3.22 2.27
C LEU A 115 9.47 -2.04 2.26
N GLN A 116 10.78 -2.32 2.31
CA GLN A 116 11.82 -1.30 2.21
C GLN A 116 11.85 -0.64 0.83
N ASP A 117 11.65 -1.42 -0.24
CA ASP A 117 11.58 -0.92 -1.61
C ASP A 117 10.38 0.03 -1.77
N ILE A 118 9.22 -0.31 -1.19
CA ILE A 118 8.06 0.58 -1.16
C ILE A 118 8.34 1.86 -0.37
N GLU A 119 8.90 1.78 0.85
CA GLU A 119 9.24 2.97 1.65
C GLU A 119 10.20 3.90 0.89
N THR A 120 11.23 3.33 0.27
CA THR A 120 12.22 4.06 -0.53
C THR A 120 11.55 4.72 -1.72
N TRP A 121 10.71 3.98 -2.44
CA TRP A 121 10.00 4.51 -3.60
C TRP A 121 9.11 5.69 -3.21
N ILE A 122 8.32 5.57 -2.13
CA ILE A 122 7.45 6.66 -1.64
C ILE A 122 8.28 7.90 -1.32
N ARG A 123 9.34 7.75 -0.52
CA ARG A 123 10.19 8.90 -0.13
C ARG A 123 10.82 9.59 -1.33
N SER A 124 11.25 8.83 -2.33
CA SER A 124 12.02 9.38 -3.47
C SER A 124 11.16 9.83 -4.65
N ASN A 125 9.97 9.27 -4.85
CA ASN A 125 9.21 9.45 -6.11
C ASN A 125 7.81 10.04 -5.91
N TYR A 126 7.30 10.14 -4.68
CA TYR A 126 5.94 10.65 -4.48
C TYR A 126 5.78 12.12 -4.91
N ALA A 127 6.82 12.94 -4.74
CA ALA A 127 6.83 14.31 -5.27
C ALA A 127 6.77 14.33 -6.81
N GLU A 128 7.47 13.41 -7.48
CA GLU A 128 7.41 13.29 -8.94
C GLU A 128 6.02 12.84 -9.42
N TYR A 129 5.39 11.92 -8.70
CA TYR A 129 4.01 11.51 -8.93
C TYR A 129 3.04 12.71 -8.88
N LEU A 130 3.10 13.51 -7.82
CA LEU A 130 2.29 14.73 -7.71
C LEU A 130 2.61 15.74 -8.81
N GLN A 131 3.89 15.89 -9.18
CA GLN A 131 4.29 16.77 -10.28
C GLN A 131 3.74 16.29 -11.63
N ALA A 132 3.66 14.98 -11.86
CA ALA A 132 3.06 14.42 -13.06
C ALA A 132 1.55 14.71 -13.13
N ILE A 133 0.83 14.56 -12.00
CA ILE A 133 -0.59 14.94 -11.90
C ILE A 133 -0.76 16.44 -12.15
N PHE A 134 0.06 17.28 -11.53
CA PHE A 134 0.03 18.73 -11.73
C PHE A 134 0.16 19.10 -13.20
N LYS A 135 1.14 18.50 -13.91
CA LYS A 135 1.35 18.76 -15.34
C LYS A 135 0.13 18.34 -16.18
N LEU A 136 -0.47 17.19 -15.89
CA LEU A 136 -1.67 16.75 -16.60
C LEU A 136 -2.85 17.70 -16.36
N LEU A 137 -3.14 18.05 -15.11
CA LEU A 137 -4.22 18.99 -14.78
C LEU A 137 -4.01 20.35 -15.46
N ARG A 138 -2.78 20.87 -15.40
CA ARG A 138 -2.42 22.13 -16.04
C ARG A 138 -2.59 22.07 -17.55
N ALA A 139 -2.19 20.97 -18.20
CA ALA A 139 -2.39 20.78 -19.64
C ALA A 139 -3.89 20.79 -20.02
N ILE A 140 -4.75 20.20 -19.19
CA ILE A 140 -6.21 20.24 -19.39
C ILE A 140 -6.74 21.67 -19.19
N GLU A 141 -6.40 22.28 -18.05
CA GLU A 141 -6.87 23.62 -17.69
C GLU A 141 -6.43 24.72 -18.67
N GLU A 142 -5.24 24.61 -19.25
CA GLU A 142 -4.70 25.61 -20.18
C GLU A 142 -5.24 25.46 -21.60
N ASP A 143 -5.85 24.31 -21.92
CA ASP A 143 -6.34 23.98 -23.26
C ASP A 143 -7.50 24.86 -23.72
N GLN A 144 -7.45 25.30 -24.98
CA GLN A 144 -8.43 26.25 -25.54
C GLN A 144 -9.81 25.60 -25.74
N GLU A 145 -9.84 24.34 -26.19
CA GLU A 145 -11.09 23.61 -26.40
C GLU A 145 -11.78 23.32 -25.06
N PHE A 146 -11.00 22.90 -24.05
CA PHE A 146 -11.50 22.77 -22.70
C PHE A 146 -12.04 24.09 -22.13
N LYS A 147 -11.27 25.20 -22.19
CA LYS A 147 -11.72 26.52 -21.71
C LYS A 147 -13.01 26.99 -22.37
N ALA A 148 -13.15 26.79 -23.69
CA ALA A 148 -14.36 27.14 -24.41
C ALA A 148 -15.56 26.32 -23.91
N PHE A 149 -15.36 25.02 -23.69
CA PHE A 149 -16.38 24.10 -23.20
C PHE A 149 -16.77 24.36 -21.73
N GLU A 150 -15.80 24.68 -20.88
CA GLU A 150 -16.01 25.09 -19.49
C GLU A 150 -16.86 26.36 -19.44
N LYS A 151 -16.50 27.39 -20.23
CA LYS A 151 -17.25 28.66 -20.30
C LYS A 151 -18.67 28.51 -20.86
N GLU A 152 -18.88 27.62 -21.83
CA GLU A 152 -20.22 27.28 -22.33
C GLU A 152 -21.08 26.66 -21.22
N SER A 153 -20.46 25.83 -20.38
CA SER A 153 -21.13 25.10 -19.30
C SER A 153 -21.41 25.97 -18.06
N GLU A 154 -20.51 26.88 -17.69
CA GLU A 154 -20.69 27.81 -16.56
C GLU A 154 -21.84 28.80 -16.79
N LYS A 155 -22.11 29.20 -18.03
CA LYS A 155 -23.26 30.05 -18.37
C LYS A 155 -24.60 29.37 -18.12
N ALA A 156 -24.63 28.04 -18.02
CA ALA A 156 -25.85 27.25 -17.85
C ALA A 156 -26.17 26.92 -16.38
N TYR A 157 -25.18 26.91 -15.47
CA TYR A 157 -25.35 26.50 -14.07
C TYR A 157 -24.38 27.22 -13.12
N LEU A 158 -24.88 27.65 -11.95
CA LEU A 158 -24.11 28.31 -10.88
C LEU A 158 -22.88 27.47 -10.44
N ASN A 159 -21.69 28.09 -10.46
CA ASN A 159 -20.33 27.80 -9.92
C ASN A 159 -19.90 26.43 -9.34
N VAL A 160 -20.79 25.54 -8.88
CA VAL A 160 -20.43 24.22 -8.32
C VAL A 160 -20.08 23.21 -9.42
N THR A 161 -20.43 23.51 -10.67
CA THR A 161 -20.45 22.55 -11.78
C THR A 161 -19.21 22.53 -12.68
N SER A 162 -18.31 23.52 -12.59
CA SER A 162 -17.11 23.57 -13.44
C SER A 162 -16.03 22.57 -13.02
N SER A 163 -15.94 22.22 -11.73
CA SER A 163 -14.98 21.22 -11.26
C SER A 163 -15.26 19.82 -11.81
N TYR A 164 -16.53 19.43 -11.97
CA TYR A 164 -16.91 18.12 -12.50
C TYR A 164 -16.48 17.89 -13.95
N LEU A 165 -16.38 18.93 -14.77
CA LEU A 165 -15.89 18.80 -16.14
C LEU A 165 -14.39 18.48 -16.18
N LEU A 166 -13.61 19.23 -15.39
CA LEU A 166 -12.17 18.99 -15.26
C LEU A 166 -11.90 17.61 -14.67
N GLU A 167 -12.57 17.27 -13.57
CA GLU A 167 -12.46 15.97 -12.90
C GLU A 167 -12.81 14.83 -13.86
N ALA A 168 -13.91 14.95 -14.62
CA ALA A 168 -14.27 13.93 -15.60
C ALA A 168 -13.20 13.72 -16.68
N ILE A 169 -12.68 14.80 -17.27
CA ILE A 169 -11.64 14.70 -18.32
C ILE A 169 -10.36 14.11 -17.74
N PHE A 170 -9.97 14.53 -16.54
CA PHE A 170 -8.81 13.98 -15.83
C PHE A 170 -8.96 12.48 -15.55
N LEU A 171 -10.09 12.05 -14.96
CA LEU A 171 -10.38 10.65 -14.66
C LEU A 171 -10.38 9.79 -15.94
N LEU A 172 -11.01 10.29 -16.99
CA LEU A 172 -11.02 9.64 -18.29
C LEU A 172 -9.64 9.59 -18.97
N ALA A 173 -8.84 10.66 -18.84
CA ALA A 173 -7.46 10.68 -19.33
C ALA A 173 -6.61 9.63 -18.61
N LEU A 174 -6.90 9.31 -17.35
CA LEU A 174 -6.24 8.24 -16.61
C LEU A 174 -6.86 6.85 -16.83
N GLY A 175 -7.95 6.75 -17.59
CA GLY A 175 -8.63 5.47 -17.86
C GLY A 175 -9.45 4.94 -16.67
N VAL A 176 -9.89 5.81 -15.76
CA VAL A 176 -10.65 5.43 -14.57
C VAL A 176 -12.09 5.08 -14.95
N ASP A 177 -12.54 3.89 -14.56
CA ASP A 177 -13.90 3.44 -14.85
C ASP A 177 -14.96 4.34 -14.19
N LYS A 178 -16.03 4.63 -14.94
CA LYS A 178 -17.17 5.45 -14.50
C LYS A 178 -17.87 4.93 -13.25
N SER A 179 -17.76 3.64 -12.94
CA SER A 179 -18.29 3.06 -11.70
C SER A 179 -17.67 3.68 -10.46
N ASN A 180 -16.46 4.25 -10.58
CA ASN A 180 -15.75 4.91 -9.48
C ASN A 180 -16.12 6.40 -9.34
N TRP A 181 -16.94 6.95 -10.23
CA TRP A 181 -17.35 8.36 -10.21
C TRP A 181 -18.79 8.58 -10.74
N PRO A 182 -19.78 7.91 -10.13
CA PRO A 182 -21.13 7.86 -10.66
C PRO A 182 -21.83 9.22 -10.73
N ASN A 183 -21.68 10.11 -9.74
CA ASN A 183 -22.42 11.38 -9.77
C ASN A 183 -21.80 12.37 -10.76
N ILE A 184 -20.46 12.38 -10.86
CA ILE A 184 -19.76 13.14 -11.90
C ILE A 184 -20.21 12.62 -13.28
N TYR A 185 -20.30 11.30 -13.46
CA TYR A 185 -20.75 10.69 -14.72
C TYR A 185 -22.19 11.09 -15.09
N GLU A 186 -23.13 11.01 -14.14
CA GLU A 186 -24.51 11.47 -14.37
C GLU A 186 -24.56 12.94 -14.79
N TYR A 187 -23.75 13.79 -14.14
CA TYR A 187 -23.68 15.21 -14.47
C TYR A 187 -23.18 15.45 -15.90
N ILE A 188 -22.13 14.75 -16.31
CA ILE A 188 -21.52 14.96 -17.62
C ILE A 188 -22.21 14.22 -18.77
N ARG A 189 -23.09 13.26 -18.48
CA ARG A 189 -23.75 12.39 -19.47
C ARG A 189 -24.38 13.17 -20.64
N PRO A 190 -25.07 14.30 -20.45
CA PRO A 190 -25.65 15.06 -21.56
C PRO A 190 -24.61 15.67 -22.51
N LYS A 191 -23.34 15.75 -22.08
CA LYS A 191 -22.22 16.38 -22.81
C LYS A 191 -21.13 15.38 -23.17
N LEU A 192 -21.44 14.09 -23.13
CA LEU A 192 -20.46 13.01 -23.22
C LEU A 192 -19.68 13.03 -24.55
N ASP A 193 -20.32 13.41 -25.66
CA ASP A 193 -19.65 13.45 -26.96
C ASP A 193 -18.52 14.49 -27.01
N LYS A 194 -18.75 15.69 -26.46
CA LYS A 194 -17.69 16.72 -26.33
C LYS A 194 -16.57 16.26 -25.41
N ILE A 195 -16.92 15.57 -24.32
CA ILE A 195 -15.95 15.07 -23.34
C ILE A 195 -15.09 13.93 -23.93
N LYS A 196 -15.67 13.04 -24.75
CA LYS A 196 -14.93 11.97 -25.43
C LYS A 196 -13.86 12.52 -26.38
N ASN A 197 -14.14 13.62 -27.07
CA ASN A 197 -13.15 14.28 -27.93
C ASN A 197 -11.95 14.78 -27.12
N LEU A 198 -12.21 15.51 -26.02
CA LEU A 198 -11.17 15.97 -25.10
C LEU A 198 -10.43 14.80 -24.42
N GLN A 199 -11.16 13.74 -24.05
CA GLN A 199 -10.59 12.53 -23.46
C GLN A 199 -9.56 11.89 -24.39
N ASN A 200 -9.85 11.69 -25.67
CA ASN A 200 -8.89 11.07 -26.61
C ASN A 200 -7.60 11.89 -26.74
N LYS A 201 -7.71 13.22 -26.68
CA LYS A 201 -6.56 14.12 -26.73
C LYS A 201 -5.67 13.97 -25.49
N PHE A 202 -6.25 13.99 -24.29
CA PHE A 202 -5.47 13.92 -23.05
C PHE A 202 -5.06 12.50 -22.68
N TYR A 203 -5.85 11.48 -23.01
CA TYR A 203 -5.50 10.09 -22.75
C TYR A 203 -4.17 9.70 -23.41
N ASN A 204 -3.94 10.18 -24.62
CA ASN A 204 -2.70 9.93 -25.39
C ASN A 204 -1.57 10.91 -25.09
N SER A 205 -1.74 11.82 -24.12
CA SER A 205 -0.71 12.80 -23.79
C SER A 205 0.44 12.17 -23.00
N VAL A 206 1.63 12.75 -23.11
CA VAL A 206 2.83 12.31 -22.39
C VAL A 206 2.62 12.43 -20.87
N GLU A 207 1.90 13.45 -20.43
CA GLU A 207 1.56 13.69 -19.03
C GLU A 207 0.66 12.59 -18.48
N ALA A 208 -0.41 12.22 -19.20
CA ALA A 208 -1.32 11.16 -18.77
C ALA A 208 -0.63 9.80 -18.75
N GLN A 209 0.18 9.50 -19.78
CA GLN A 209 0.97 8.27 -19.81
C GLN A 209 1.91 8.18 -18.62
N LYS A 210 2.63 9.26 -18.31
CA LYS A 210 3.56 9.31 -17.17
C LYS A 210 2.84 9.03 -15.84
N VAL A 211 1.66 9.61 -15.62
CA VAL A 211 0.88 9.35 -14.41
C VAL A 211 0.46 7.87 -14.32
N ARG A 212 -0.06 7.30 -15.42
CA ARG A 212 -0.45 5.89 -15.47
C ARG A 212 0.74 4.95 -15.22
N ASP A 213 1.90 5.21 -15.79
CA ASP A 213 3.11 4.41 -15.62
C ASP A 213 3.59 4.42 -14.16
N ILE A 214 3.59 5.60 -13.53
CA ILE A 214 3.94 5.75 -12.11
C ILE A 214 2.98 4.94 -11.23
N ILE A 215 1.66 5.08 -11.44
CA ILE A 215 0.64 4.34 -10.70
C ILE A 215 0.82 2.84 -10.89
N GLN A 216 0.99 2.37 -12.13
CA GLN A 216 1.15 0.95 -12.42
C GLN A 216 2.38 0.37 -11.71
N ASN A 217 3.50 1.10 -11.73
CA ASN A 217 4.74 0.67 -11.08
C ASN A 217 4.56 0.53 -9.56
N VAL A 218 4.09 1.57 -8.88
CA VAL A 218 3.97 1.56 -7.42
C VAL A 218 2.87 0.61 -6.93
N THR A 219 1.73 0.54 -7.62
CA THR A 219 0.64 -0.38 -7.24
C THR A 219 1.06 -1.84 -7.39
N THR A 220 1.88 -2.16 -8.41
CA THR A 220 2.48 -3.50 -8.55
C THR A 220 3.39 -3.87 -7.37
N MET A 221 4.18 -2.91 -6.87
CA MET A 221 5.03 -3.12 -5.68
C MET A 221 4.17 -3.33 -4.42
N ILE A 222 3.17 -2.47 -4.22
CA ILE A 222 2.25 -2.56 -3.08
C ILE A 222 1.49 -3.89 -3.09
N ASP A 223 0.92 -4.29 -4.24
CA ASP A 223 0.17 -5.53 -4.39
C ASP A 223 1.04 -6.76 -4.15
N ARG A 224 2.31 -6.72 -4.56
CA ARG A 224 3.27 -7.77 -4.23
C ARG A 224 3.45 -7.88 -2.71
N GLY A 225 3.62 -6.77 -2.02
CA GLY A 225 3.73 -6.71 -0.55
C GLY A 225 2.49 -7.29 0.13
N ILE A 226 1.30 -6.82 -0.25
CA ILE A 226 -0.01 -7.29 0.25
C ILE A 226 -0.11 -8.82 0.11
N ASN A 227 0.09 -9.33 -1.10
CA ASN A 227 -0.02 -10.76 -1.40
C ASN A 227 0.97 -11.60 -0.57
N ARG A 228 2.20 -11.11 -0.35
CA ARG A 228 3.19 -11.82 0.48
C ARG A 228 2.81 -11.82 1.96
N ILE A 229 2.26 -10.72 2.47
CA ILE A 229 1.78 -10.64 3.85
C ILE A 229 0.62 -11.60 4.06
N GLU A 230 -0.40 -11.57 3.21
CA GLU A 230 -1.57 -12.45 3.30
C GLU A 230 -1.16 -13.93 3.30
N ARG A 231 -0.32 -14.33 2.33
CA ARG A 231 0.25 -15.69 2.29
C ARG A 231 1.02 -16.04 3.57
N THR A 232 1.67 -15.07 4.21
CA THR A 232 2.44 -15.29 5.43
C THR A 232 1.55 -15.41 6.68
N ILE A 233 0.48 -14.61 6.76
CA ILE A 233 -0.52 -14.71 7.83
C ILE A 233 -1.20 -16.08 7.81
N LEU A 234 -1.41 -16.68 6.64
CA LEU A 234 -2.02 -18.02 6.50
C LEU A 234 -1.10 -19.18 6.90
N LYS A 235 0.22 -18.98 7.02
CA LYS A 235 1.15 -20.05 7.43
C LYS A 235 0.90 -20.47 8.87
N THR A 236 1.16 -21.74 9.20
CA THR A 236 0.95 -22.28 10.56
C THR A 236 2.22 -22.28 11.42
N LYS A 237 3.39 -22.09 10.81
CA LYS A 237 4.70 -22.13 11.48
C LYS A 237 5.59 -20.97 11.05
N LEU A 238 6.35 -20.45 12.00
CA LEU A 238 7.37 -19.43 11.77
C LEU A 238 8.56 -20.01 10.99
N LYS A 239 8.98 -19.36 9.91
CA LYS A 239 10.19 -19.72 9.14
C LYS A 239 11.46 -19.19 9.80
N GLY A 240 12.64 -19.70 9.42
CA GLY A 240 13.93 -19.15 9.87
C GLY A 240 14.35 -19.50 11.29
N LYS A 241 15.53 -18.98 11.71
CA LYS A 241 16.02 -19.04 13.09
C LYS A 241 15.27 -18.00 13.92
N CYS A 242 14.96 -18.33 15.17
CA CYS A 242 14.29 -17.42 16.10
C CYS A 242 15.22 -17.22 17.28
N ASP A 243 15.94 -16.09 17.29
CA ASP A 243 16.94 -15.81 18.33
C ASP A 243 16.31 -15.55 19.70
N TYR A 244 14.99 -15.30 19.75
CA TYR A 244 14.18 -15.20 20.97
C TYR A 244 13.95 -16.55 21.71
N LEU A 245 14.49 -17.65 21.19
CA LEU A 245 14.36 -19.00 21.76
C LEU A 245 15.67 -19.56 22.33
N LYS A 246 16.70 -18.71 22.51
CA LYS A 246 17.97 -19.09 23.13
C LYS A 246 17.86 -19.13 24.65
#